data_AF-A0A6G1RTF5-F1
#
_entry.id   AF-A0A6G1RTF5-F1
#
_cell.length_a   1.000
_cell.length_b   1.000
_cell.length_c   1.000
_cell.angle_alpha   90.00
_cell.angle_beta   90.00
_cell.angle_gamma   90.00
#
_symmetry.space_group_name_H-M   'P 1'
#
loop_
_entity.id
_entity.type
_entity.pdbx_description
1 polymer ?
#
loop_
_entity_poly.entity_id
_entity_poly.type
_entity_poly.pdbx_seq_one_letter_code
_entity_poly.pdbx_strand_id
1 'polypeptide(L)'
;SFYLFHNLSPFLQKVGKKYLVPQLSASEMTRILEKFKETEQWIEKSVLIGCSDEHVPHFALDLGALEKSDLESELKGAFTDLRKALFVVDGKDSSLLASAQSLLRWHDSHQYCSKTGQPTQKNLAGSKRVCHAS
;
A
#
# COMPACT_ATOMS: atom_id res chain seq x y z
N SER A 1 3.77 -7.53 7.60
CA SER A 1 4.04 -7.64 6.16
C SER A 1 3.45 -6.43 5.43
N PHE A 2 3.97 -6.14 4.25
CA PHE A 2 3.60 -5.02 3.39
C PHE A 2 2.98 -5.54 2.09
N TYR A 3 1.89 -4.88 1.69
CA TYR A 3 1.19 -5.04 0.43
C TYR A 3 1.43 -3.77 -0.38
N LEU A 4 1.98 -3.93 -1.58
CA LEU A 4 2.41 -2.80 -2.39
C LEU A 4 1.37 -2.37 -3.40
N PHE A 5 1.28 -1.06 -3.56
CA PHE A 5 0.48 -0.38 -4.55
C PHE A 5 1.36 0.61 -5.32
N HIS A 6 0.96 0.92 -6.54
CA HIS A 6 1.49 2.04 -7.32
C HIS A 6 0.32 2.76 -7.95
N ASN A 7 0.08 4.01 -7.54
CA ASN A 7 -1.09 4.78 -7.97
C ASN A 7 -2.39 3.97 -7.81
N LEU A 8 -2.59 3.41 -6.61
CA LEU A 8 -3.74 2.61 -6.21
C LEU A 8 -3.91 1.27 -6.95
N SER A 9 -2.93 0.87 -7.77
CA SER A 9 -2.90 -0.42 -8.44
C SER A 9 -2.10 -1.43 -7.62
N PRO A 10 -2.67 -2.56 -7.16
CA PRO A 10 -1.95 -3.55 -6.37
C PRO A 10 -0.85 -4.26 -7.16
N PHE A 11 0.24 -4.59 -6.47
CA PHE A 11 1.33 -5.41 -7.00
C PHE A 11 0.97 -6.89 -6.99
N LEU A 12 1.10 -7.56 -8.14
CA LEU A 12 0.85 -8.97 -8.30
C LEU A 12 2.06 -9.69 -8.90
N GLN A 13 2.28 -10.93 -8.50
CA GLN A 13 3.24 -11.83 -9.13
C GLN A 13 2.52 -12.99 -9.79
N LYS A 14 2.90 -13.29 -11.04
CA LYS A 14 2.38 -14.44 -11.76
C LYS A 14 3.23 -15.67 -11.48
N VAL A 15 2.62 -16.71 -10.91
CA VAL A 15 3.27 -18.00 -10.65
C VAL A 15 2.50 -19.08 -11.41
N GLY A 16 3.06 -19.50 -12.54
CA GLY A 16 2.38 -20.40 -13.49
C GLY A 16 1.11 -19.76 -14.05
N LYS A 17 -0.06 -20.35 -13.71
CA LYS A 17 -1.39 -19.85 -14.12
C LYS A 17 -2.08 -18.99 -13.06
N LYS A 18 -1.49 -18.85 -11.87
CA LYS A 18 -2.09 -18.10 -10.75
C LYS A 18 -1.44 -16.73 -10.58
N TYR A 19 -2.18 -15.81 -9.99
CA TYR A 19 -1.67 -14.52 -9.54
C TYR A 19 -1.65 -14.52 -8.01
N LEU A 20 -0.49 -14.20 -7.45
CA LEU A 20 -0.27 -14.08 -6.02
C LEU A 20 -0.19 -12.60 -5.64
N VAL A 21 -0.55 -12.31 -4.40
CA VAL A 21 -0.34 -11.01 -3.75
C VAL A 21 0.85 -11.16 -2.80
N PRO A 22 2.06 -10.73 -3.20
CA PRO A 22 3.26 -10.94 -2.40
C PRO A 22 3.22 -10.12 -1.11
N GLN A 23 3.64 -10.74 -0.02
CA GLN A 23 3.76 -10.11 1.29
C GLN A 23 5.22 -9.85 1.60
N LEU A 24 5.61 -8.58 1.69
CA LEU A 24 6.99 -8.21 1.96
C LEU A 24 7.20 -7.98 3.46
N SER A 25 8.30 -8.47 4.00
CA SER A 25 8.74 -8.14 5.36
C SER A 25 9.27 -6.70 5.45
N ALA A 26 9.41 -6.19 6.66
CA ALA A 26 9.99 -4.86 6.88
C ALA A 26 11.43 -4.78 6.36
N SER A 27 12.24 -5.83 6.55
CA SER A 27 13.62 -5.88 6.06
C SER A 27 13.70 -5.91 4.53
N GLU A 28 12.82 -6.66 3.87
CA GLU A 28 12.72 -6.63 2.40
C GLU A 28 12.31 -5.25 1.90
N MET A 29 11.32 -4.63 2.55
CA MET A 29 10.90 -3.27 2.21
C MET A 29 12.01 -2.25 2.36
N THR A 30 12.74 -2.26 3.47
CA THR A 30 13.90 -1.37 3.67
C THR A 30 14.93 -1.57 2.57
N ARG A 31 15.31 -2.83 2.28
CA ARG A 31 16.29 -3.14 1.23
C ARG A 31 15.86 -2.68 -0.17
N ILE A 32 14.57 -2.79 -0.48
CA ILE A 32 14.01 -2.28 -1.74
C ILE A 32 14.12 -0.76 -1.75
N LEU A 33 13.61 -0.10 -0.70
CA LEU A 33 13.57 1.36 -0.61
C LEU A 33 14.96 1.99 -0.56
N GLU A 34 16.00 1.32 -0.04
CA GLU A 34 17.40 1.79 -0.05
C GLU A 34 17.95 1.97 -1.47
N LYS A 35 17.41 1.24 -2.44
CA LYS A 35 17.77 1.39 -3.86
C LYS A 35 17.17 2.65 -4.48
N PHE A 36 16.18 3.26 -3.83
CA PHE A 36 15.50 4.46 -4.28
C PHE A 36 15.87 5.63 -3.35
N LYS A 37 16.30 6.77 -3.91
CA LYS A 37 16.97 7.87 -3.18
C LYS A 37 16.18 8.56 -2.05
N GLU A 38 14.94 8.16 -1.77
CA GLU A 38 14.02 8.81 -0.82
C GLU A 38 13.59 7.90 0.34
N THR A 39 14.49 7.08 0.86
CA THR A 39 14.19 5.83 1.60
C THR A 39 13.44 5.96 2.94
N GLU A 40 13.80 6.90 3.83
CA GLU A 40 13.44 6.76 5.25
C GLU A 40 11.96 7.07 5.59
N GLN A 41 11.26 7.85 4.77
CA GLN A 41 9.90 8.30 5.10
C GLN A 41 8.79 7.45 4.45
N TRP A 42 9.13 6.50 3.56
CA TRP A 42 8.11 5.70 2.86
C TRP A 42 7.38 4.72 3.77
N ILE A 43 8.09 4.08 4.70
CA ILE A 43 7.46 3.12 5.63
C ILE A 43 6.42 3.84 6.50
N GLU A 44 6.69 5.08 6.92
CA GLU A 44 5.74 5.89 7.70
C GLU A 44 4.50 6.28 6.90
N LYS A 45 4.56 6.28 5.57
CA LYS A 45 3.39 6.52 4.70
C LYS A 45 2.44 5.32 4.65
N SER A 46 2.87 4.14 5.06
CA SER A 46 2.04 2.94 5.07
C SER A 46 0.82 3.04 6.00
N VAL A 47 -0.21 2.23 5.75
CA VAL A 47 -1.44 2.19 6.52
C VAL A 47 -1.72 0.76 6.97
N LEU A 48 -2.11 0.58 8.23
CA LEU A 48 -2.45 -0.72 8.78
C LEU A 48 -3.80 -1.16 8.22
N ILE A 49 -3.82 -2.30 7.55
CA ILE A 49 -5.01 -2.85 6.87
C ILE A 49 -5.55 -4.12 7.52
N GLY A 50 -4.83 -4.69 8.48
CA GLY A 50 -5.26 -5.89 9.19
C GLY A 50 -4.13 -6.56 9.96
N CYS A 51 -4.40 -7.78 10.39
CA CYS A 51 -3.47 -8.64 11.10
C CYS A 51 -3.73 -10.09 10.67
N SER A 52 -2.68 -10.91 10.55
CA SER A 52 -2.82 -12.35 10.31
C SER A 52 -3.23 -13.09 11.58
N ASP A 53 -3.60 -14.37 11.43
CA ASP A 53 -3.94 -15.26 12.55
C ASP A 53 -2.72 -15.51 13.46
N GLU A 54 -1.51 -15.39 12.91
CA GLU A 54 -0.22 -15.47 13.61
C GLU A 54 0.23 -14.11 14.19
N HIS A 55 -0.68 -13.13 14.27
CA HIS A 55 -0.41 -11.79 14.79
C HIS A 55 0.61 -10.96 13.99
N VAL A 56 0.74 -11.23 12.69
CA VAL A 56 1.58 -10.41 11.82
C VAL A 56 0.76 -9.22 11.29
N PRO A 57 1.15 -7.97 11.60
CA PRO A 57 0.41 -6.81 11.11
C PRO A 57 0.56 -6.67 9.59
N HIS A 58 -0.52 -6.38 8.90
CA HIS A 58 -0.58 -6.15 7.47
C HIS A 58 -0.63 -4.64 7.19
N PHE A 59 0.30 -4.15 6.39
CA PHE A 59 0.37 -2.75 5.98
C PHE A 59 0.18 -2.63 4.47
N ALA A 60 -0.55 -1.61 4.02
CA ALA A 60 -0.55 -1.21 2.62
C ALA A 60 0.35 0.01 2.43
N LEU A 61 1.12 0.01 1.35
CA LEU A 61 1.99 1.13 0.99
C LEU A 61 1.87 1.42 -0.50
N ASP A 62 1.53 2.66 -0.83
CA ASP A 62 1.52 3.15 -2.20
C ASP A 62 2.86 3.84 -2.52
N LEU A 63 3.52 3.36 -3.57
CA LEU A 63 4.81 3.82 -4.05
C LEU A 63 4.69 4.68 -5.31
N GLY A 64 3.54 5.32 -5.54
CA GLY A 64 3.22 6.07 -6.75
C GLY A 64 4.22 7.17 -7.17
N ALA A 65 5.08 7.66 -6.27
CA ALA A 65 6.13 8.63 -6.63
C ALA A 65 7.44 7.99 -7.11
N LEU A 66 7.58 6.67 -6.99
CA LEU A 66 8.72 5.93 -7.53
C LEU A 66 8.42 5.46 -8.95
N GLU A 67 9.47 5.28 -9.75
CA GLU A 67 9.33 4.78 -11.13
C GLU A 67 8.81 3.34 -11.14
N LYS A 68 7.66 3.17 -11.82
CA LYS A 68 6.94 1.89 -11.85
C LYS A 68 7.79 0.76 -12.41
N SER A 69 8.51 1.01 -13.52
CA SER A 69 9.32 0.00 -14.20
C SER A 69 10.44 -0.55 -13.32
N ASP A 70 11.05 0.31 -12.51
CA ASP A 70 12.17 -0.06 -11.63
C ASP A 70 11.67 -0.97 -10.51
N LEU A 71 10.51 -0.63 -9.91
CA LEU A 71 9.84 -1.45 -8.91
C LEU A 71 9.41 -2.81 -9.47
N GLU A 72 8.78 -2.83 -10.65
CA GLU A 72 8.33 -4.08 -11.29
C GLU A 72 9.49 -5.02 -11.64
N SER A 73 10.61 -4.46 -12.11
CA SER A 73 11.85 -5.20 -12.39
C SER A 73 12.47 -5.78 -11.12
N GLU A 74 12.61 -4.98 -10.06
CA GLU A 74 13.18 -5.40 -8.78
C GLU A 74 12.33 -6.50 -8.11
N LEU A 75 11.01 -6.31 -8.08
CA LEU A 75 10.08 -7.21 -7.43
C LEU A 75 9.63 -8.39 -8.32
N LYS A 76 9.98 -8.40 -9.61
CA LYS A 76 9.61 -9.43 -10.58
C LYS A 76 8.10 -9.68 -10.67
N GLY A 77 7.33 -8.61 -10.85
CA GLY A 77 5.86 -8.67 -10.97
C GLY A 77 5.30 -7.41 -11.63
N ALA A 78 4.00 -7.19 -11.49
CA ALA A 78 3.35 -6.05 -12.12
C ALA A 78 2.29 -5.39 -11.23
N PHE A 79 2.23 -4.07 -11.25
CA PHE A 79 1.11 -3.32 -10.67
C PHE A 79 -0.07 -3.35 -11.64
N THR A 80 -1.15 -3.98 -11.18
CA THR A 80 -2.32 -4.33 -11.98
C THR A 80 -3.51 -3.48 -11.54
N ASP A 81 -4.33 -3.01 -12.49
CA ASP A 81 -5.60 -2.33 -12.19
C ASP A 81 -6.42 -3.14 -11.17
N LEU A 82 -6.95 -2.48 -10.14
CA LEU A 82 -7.61 -3.17 -9.04
C LEU A 82 -8.74 -4.07 -9.53
N ARG A 83 -9.59 -3.62 -10.46
CA ARG A 83 -10.72 -4.45 -10.91
C ARG A 83 -10.21 -5.73 -11.55
N LYS A 84 -9.18 -5.65 -12.40
CA LYS A 84 -8.53 -6.84 -12.98
C LYS A 84 -7.93 -7.73 -11.91
N ALA A 85 -7.24 -7.15 -10.93
CA ALA A 85 -6.62 -7.89 -9.83
C ALA A 85 -7.65 -8.71 -9.04
N LEU A 86 -8.78 -8.11 -8.68
CA LEU A 86 -9.85 -8.77 -7.92
C LEU A 86 -10.50 -9.96 -8.67
N PHE A 87 -10.35 -10.05 -9.99
CA PHE A 87 -10.83 -11.21 -10.77
C PHE A 87 -9.84 -12.38 -10.82
N VAL A 88 -8.55 -12.14 -10.52
CA VAL A 88 -7.48 -13.14 -10.75
C VAL A 88 -6.81 -13.64 -9.48
N VAL A 89 -6.99 -12.94 -8.35
CA VAL A 89 -6.46 -13.34 -7.04
C VAL A 89 -7.51 -14.12 -6.24
N ASP A 90 -7.08 -14.82 -5.19
CA ASP A 90 -7.97 -15.58 -4.32
C ASP A 90 -8.93 -14.66 -3.54
N GLY A 91 -10.05 -15.21 -3.04
CA GLY A 91 -11.11 -14.40 -2.40
C GLY A 91 -10.67 -13.65 -1.14
N LYS A 92 -9.80 -14.27 -0.31
CA LYS A 92 -9.23 -13.62 0.90
C LYS A 92 -8.38 -12.41 0.52
N ASP A 93 -7.52 -12.57 -0.48
CA ASP A 93 -6.66 -11.50 -0.98
C ASP A 93 -7.47 -10.39 -1.66
N SER A 94 -8.53 -10.74 -2.37
CA SER A 94 -9.43 -9.79 -3.02
C SER A 94 -10.05 -8.82 -2.01
N SER A 95 -10.60 -9.33 -0.91
CA SER A 95 -11.18 -8.49 0.14
C SER A 95 -10.13 -7.59 0.80
N LEU A 96 -8.93 -8.11 1.03
CA LEU A 96 -7.85 -7.35 1.63
C LEU A 96 -7.37 -6.21 0.72
N LEU A 97 -7.15 -6.50 -0.57
CA LEU A 97 -6.73 -5.51 -1.58
C LEU A 97 -7.77 -4.41 -1.77
N ALA A 98 -9.06 -4.76 -1.78
CA ALA A 98 -10.14 -3.77 -1.90
C ALA A 98 -10.16 -2.79 -0.71
N SER A 99 -10.05 -3.32 0.51
CA SER A 99 -9.97 -2.50 1.74
C SER A 99 -8.72 -1.64 1.76
N ALA A 100 -7.57 -2.22 1.42
CA ALA A 100 -6.29 -1.51 1.34
C ALA A 100 -6.34 -0.34 0.35
N GLN A 101 -6.81 -0.58 -0.87
CA GLN A 101 -6.94 0.47 -1.88
C GLN A 101 -7.88 1.58 -1.43
N SER A 102 -9.02 1.22 -0.84
CA SER A 102 -10.01 2.19 -0.36
C SER A 102 -9.41 3.13 0.69
N LEU A 103 -8.63 2.58 1.64
CA LEU A 103 -7.97 3.38 2.67
C LEU A 103 -6.85 4.27 2.09
N LEU A 104 -6.03 3.73 1.18
CA LEU A 104 -5.01 4.51 0.48
C LEU A 104 -5.62 5.67 -0.32
N ARG A 105 -6.70 5.40 -1.06
CA ARG A 105 -7.45 6.42 -1.83
C ARG A 105 -8.05 7.49 -0.91
N TRP A 106 -8.56 7.10 0.26
CA TRP A 106 -9.06 8.06 1.23
C TRP A 106 -7.94 8.99 1.70
N HIS A 107 -6.75 8.47 2.01
CA HIS A 107 -5.60 9.29 2.40
C HIS A 107 -5.11 10.25 1.32
N ASP A 108 -5.18 9.83 0.06
CA ASP A 108 -4.84 10.64 -1.11
C ASP A 108 -5.79 11.84 -1.26
N SER A 109 -7.10 11.60 -1.12
CA SER A 109 -8.15 12.60 -1.34
C SER A 109 -8.50 13.48 -0.13
N HIS A 110 -8.13 13.08 1.10
CA HIS A 110 -8.55 13.76 2.34
C HIS A 110 -7.38 14.38 3.11
N GLN A 111 -6.45 15.01 2.39
CA GLN A 111 -5.26 15.62 3.01
C GLN A 111 -5.58 16.89 3.83
N TYR A 112 -6.71 17.54 3.56
CA TYR A 112 -7.13 18.79 4.21
C TYR A 112 -8.45 18.63 4.97
N CYS A 113 -8.64 19.42 6.02
CA CYS A 113 -9.83 19.37 6.86
C CYS A 113 -11.01 20.01 6.14
N SER A 114 -12.13 19.28 6.06
CA SER A 114 -13.37 19.80 5.46
C SER A 114 -13.98 20.98 6.22
N LYS A 115 -13.68 21.14 7.52
CA LYS A 115 -14.18 22.23 8.37
C LYS A 115 -13.31 23.50 8.26
N THR A 116 -11.99 23.36 8.33
CA THR A 116 -11.07 24.50 8.47
C THR A 116 -10.21 24.77 7.24
N GLY A 117 -10.17 23.85 6.27
CA GLY A 117 -9.26 23.88 5.13
C GLY A 117 -7.79 23.59 5.48
N GLN A 118 -7.44 23.42 6.75
CA GLN A 118 -6.07 23.20 7.18
C GLN A 118 -5.59 21.76 6.90
N PRO A 119 -4.27 21.54 6.67
CA PRO A 119 -3.71 20.21 6.53
C PRO A 119 -4.05 19.31 7.72
N THR A 120 -4.39 18.06 7.44
CA THR A 120 -4.61 17.04 8.47
C THR A 120 -3.40 16.13 8.58
N GLN A 121 -3.13 15.64 9.78
CA GLN A 121 -2.04 14.70 10.04
C GLN A 121 -2.59 13.29 10.23
N LYS A 122 -1.99 12.33 9.54
CA LYS A 122 -2.29 10.91 9.70
C LYS A 122 -1.87 10.42 11.10
N ASN A 123 -2.63 9.52 11.72
CA ASN A 123 -2.13 8.80 12.90
C ASN A 123 -1.12 7.70 12.51
N LEU A 124 -0.41 7.14 13.49
CA LEU A 124 0.61 6.08 13.24
C LEU A 124 0.06 4.88 12.47
N ALA A 125 -1.18 4.46 12.75
CA ALA A 125 -1.80 3.32 12.08
C ALA A 125 -2.36 3.65 10.68
N GLY A 126 -2.53 4.93 10.33
CA GLY A 126 -3.24 5.31 9.10
C GLY A 126 -4.74 4.97 9.09
N SER A 127 -5.37 4.86 10.26
CA SER A 127 -6.82 4.65 10.36
C SER A 127 -7.61 5.96 10.41
N LYS A 128 -6.94 7.09 10.68
CA LYS A 128 -7.56 8.40 10.73
C LYS A 128 -6.58 9.52 10.38
N ARG A 129 -7.14 10.69 10.10
CA ARG A 129 -6.42 11.95 9.95
C ARG A 129 -7.02 12.97 10.92
N VAL A 130 -6.18 13.76 11.55
CA VAL A 130 -6.56 14.71 12.61
C VAL A 130 -6.24 16.12 12.15
N CYS A 131 -7.21 17.02 12.30
CA CYS A 131 -6.98 18.46 12.17
C CYS A 131 -6.70 19.03 13.56
N HIS A 132 -5.52 19.61 13.75
CA HIS A 132 -5.14 20.23 15.02
C HIS A 132 -5.66 21.66 15.20
N ALA A 133 -6.33 22.20 14.18
CA ALA A 133 -6.92 23.55 14.17
C ALA A 133 -8.46 23.53 14.33
N SER A 134 -9.06 22.37 14.63
CA SER A 134 -10.52 22.15 14.66
C SER A 134 -11.16 22.42 16.01
#